data_AF-V9EHL7-F1
#
_entry.id   AF-V9EHL7-F1
#
_cell.length_a   1.000
_cell.length_b   1.000
_cell.length_c   1.000
_cell.angle_alpha   90.00
_cell.angle_beta   90.00
_cell.angle_gamma   90.00
#
_symmetry.space_group_name_H-M   'P 1'
#
loop_
_entity.id
_entity.type
_entity.pdbx_description
1 polymer ?
#
loop_
_entity_poly.entity_id
_entity_poly.type
_entity_poly.pdbx_seq_one_letter_code
_entity_poly.pdbx_strand_id
1 'polypeptide(L)'
;MFASRVLRMAVTKTSTGLVGLKVNPNARQDLIKIYRRTLEEVKVLPPEAKNYRNAVEQITNFRLSVVEENKDEDVIERKINCGQLEELIEQAEDELTVIPVYLEHKLWESPVEADK
;
A
#
# COMPACT_ATOMS: atom_id res chain seq x y z
N MET A 1 -16.64 12.99 43.16
CA MET A 1 -16.14 13.18 41.78
C MET A 1 -15.98 11.80 41.16
N PHE A 2 -17.02 11.30 40.51
CA PHE A 2 -16.98 9.99 39.86
C PHE A 2 -16.23 10.11 38.54
N ALA A 3 -15.15 9.35 38.40
CA ALA A 3 -14.33 9.29 37.22
C ALA A 3 -15.19 8.91 36.00
N SER A 4 -15.41 9.85 35.11
CA SER A 4 -15.92 9.64 33.76
C SER A 4 -14.84 8.94 32.93
N ARG A 5 -14.62 7.65 33.21
CA ARG A 5 -13.93 6.75 32.29
C ARG A 5 -14.89 6.46 31.15
N VAL A 6 -14.97 7.39 30.21
CA VAL A 6 -15.55 7.10 28.89
C VAL A 6 -14.68 6.00 28.31
N LEU A 7 -15.24 4.79 28.23
CA LEU A 7 -14.69 3.71 27.40
C LEU A 7 -14.57 4.29 26.00
N ARG A 8 -13.35 4.61 25.56
CA ARG A 8 -13.03 4.66 24.13
C ARG A 8 -13.16 3.21 23.65
N MET A 9 -14.40 2.76 23.43
CA MET A 9 -14.64 1.68 22.47
C MET A 9 -13.92 2.10 21.20
N ALA A 10 -13.12 1.19 20.62
CA ALA A 10 -12.46 1.42 19.35
C ALA A 10 -13.49 2.04 18.39
N VAL A 11 -13.27 3.30 18.03
CA VAL A 11 -14.16 4.02 17.12
C VAL A 11 -13.96 3.34 15.77
N THR A 12 -14.85 2.41 15.44
CA THR A 12 -14.88 1.78 14.13
C THR A 12 -15.36 2.82 13.12
N LYS A 13 -14.62 2.97 12.03
CA LYS A 13 -15.00 3.86 10.93
C LYS A 13 -16.37 3.44 10.39
N THR A 14 -17.30 4.38 10.33
CA THR A 14 -18.63 4.17 9.76
C THR A 14 -18.64 4.36 8.24
N SER A 15 -17.81 5.27 7.74
CA SER A 15 -17.60 5.54 6.32
C SER A 15 -16.21 6.10 6.08
N THR A 16 -15.62 5.81 4.91
CA THR A 16 -14.39 6.45 4.41
C THR A 16 -14.60 7.91 4.02
N GLY A 17 -15.84 8.30 3.71
CA GLY A 17 -16.17 9.63 3.18
C GLY A 17 -15.89 9.79 1.68
N LEU A 18 -15.42 8.72 1.03
CA LEU A 18 -15.14 8.66 -0.40
C LEU A 18 -16.24 7.84 -1.10
N VAL A 19 -16.70 8.30 -2.26
CA VAL A 19 -17.70 7.58 -3.05
C VAL A 19 -17.04 6.36 -3.69
N GLY A 20 -17.69 5.18 -3.59
CA GLY A 20 -17.20 3.94 -4.19
C GLY A 20 -16.23 3.15 -3.32
N LEU A 21 -15.58 3.78 -2.32
CA LEU A 21 -14.64 3.11 -1.42
C LEU A 21 -15.32 2.68 -0.12
N LYS A 22 -15.54 1.37 0.04
CA LYS A 22 -16.18 0.80 1.24
C LYS A 22 -15.18 0.62 2.37
N VAL A 23 -15.62 0.85 3.61
CA VAL A 23 -14.82 0.58 4.81
C VAL A 23 -14.50 -0.91 4.90
N ASN A 24 -13.24 -1.25 5.15
CA ASN A 24 -12.82 -2.62 5.38
C ASN A 24 -12.47 -2.85 6.87
N PRO A 25 -13.27 -3.62 7.63
CA PRO A 25 -13.02 -3.88 9.05
C PRO A 25 -11.69 -4.59 9.36
N ASN A 26 -11.09 -5.28 8.37
CA ASN A 26 -9.82 -5.99 8.52
C ASN A 26 -8.71 -5.37 7.65
N ALA A 27 -8.83 -4.08 7.29
CA ALA A 27 -7.93 -3.40 6.36
C ALA A 27 -6.44 -3.64 6.65
N ARG A 28 -6.04 -3.56 7.92
CA ARG A 28 -4.66 -3.83 8.36
C ARG A 28 -4.15 -5.21 7.94
N GLN A 29 -4.95 -6.27 8.14
CA GLN A 29 -4.52 -7.63 7.83
C GLN A 29 -4.41 -7.85 6.33
N ASP A 30 -5.35 -7.30 5.57
CA ASP A 30 -5.37 -7.44 4.12
C ASP A 30 -4.20 -6.68 3.48
N LEU A 31 -3.91 -5.48 3.97
CA LEU A 31 -2.79 -4.66 3.53
C LEU A 31 -1.42 -5.34 3.80
N ILE A 32 -1.26 -6.04 4.94
CA ILE A 32 -0.05 -6.86 5.20
C ILE A 32 0.08 -7.99 4.17
N LYS A 33 -1.02 -8.70 3.87
CA LYS A 33 -1.00 -9.80 2.89
C LYS A 33 -0.62 -9.29 1.50
N ILE A 34 -1.22 -8.17 1.07
CA ILE A 34 -0.98 -7.59 -0.25
C ILE A 34 0.48 -7.12 -0.35
N TYR A 35 1.01 -6.40 0.64
CA TYR A 35 2.42 -5.97 0.60
C TYR A 35 3.42 -7.12 0.55
N ARG A 36 3.17 -8.20 1.30
CA ARG A 36 4.03 -9.40 1.22
C ARG A 36 4.00 -10.01 -0.18
N ARG A 37 2.81 -10.08 -0.79
CA ARG A 37 2.65 -10.51 -2.17
C ARG A 37 3.38 -9.58 -3.15
N THR A 38 3.25 -8.26 -3.01
CA THR A 38 3.97 -7.28 -3.83
C THR A 38 5.48 -7.49 -3.76
N LEU A 39 6.04 -7.73 -2.56
CA LEU A 39 7.47 -8.03 -2.40
C LEU A 39 7.90 -9.36 -3.02
N GLU A 40 6.99 -10.31 -3.20
CA GLU A 40 7.27 -11.57 -3.92
C GLU A 40 7.26 -11.36 -5.44
N GLU A 41 6.26 -10.66 -5.97
CA GLU A 41 6.13 -10.37 -7.40
C GLU A 41 7.27 -9.48 -7.91
N VAL A 42 7.69 -8.48 -7.13
CA VAL A 42 8.80 -7.58 -7.48
C VAL A 42 10.14 -8.33 -7.64
N LYS A 43 10.33 -9.48 -6.96
CA LYS A 43 11.55 -10.29 -7.10
C LYS A 43 11.66 -10.99 -8.46
N VAL A 44 10.54 -11.15 -9.17
CA VAL A 44 10.49 -11.76 -10.51
C VAL A 44 11.13 -10.83 -11.56
N LEU A 45 11.20 -9.53 -11.29
CA LEU A 45 11.75 -8.54 -12.20
C LEU A 45 13.26 -8.73 -12.45
N PRO A 46 13.73 -8.52 -13.68
CA PRO A 46 15.15 -8.66 -14.03
C PRO A 46 16.03 -7.61 -13.32
N PRO A 47 17.34 -7.86 -13.17
CA PRO A 47 18.27 -6.92 -12.51
C PRO A 47 18.42 -5.59 -13.26
N GLU A 48 18.06 -5.53 -14.54
CA GLU A 48 18.06 -4.30 -15.35
C GLU A 48 16.96 -3.32 -14.91
N ALA A 49 15.84 -3.83 -14.40
CA ALA A 49 14.71 -3.07 -13.86
C ALA A 49 14.97 -2.51 -12.44
N LYS A 50 16.24 -2.42 -12.02
CA LYS A 50 16.66 -2.11 -10.64
C LYS A 50 16.04 -0.83 -10.09
N ASN A 51 15.85 0.21 -10.91
CA ASN A 51 15.33 1.50 -10.44
C ASN A 51 13.89 1.36 -9.92
N TYR A 52 13.00 0.80 -10.72
CA TYR A 52 11.61 0.55 -10.33
C TYR A 52 11.54 -0.45 -9.18
N ARG A 53 12.24 -1.57 -9.29
CA ARG A 53 12.32 -2.59 -8.24
C ARG A 53 12.73 -2.02 -6.88
N ASN A 54 13.81 -1.24 -6.83
CA ASN A 54 14.29 -0.64 -5.58
C ASN A 54 13.28 0.34 -5.00
N ALA A 55 12.62 1.15 -5.84
CA ALA A 55 11.62 2.10 -5.38
C ALA A 55 10.41 1.40 -4.75
N VAL A 56 9.88 0.38 -5.42
CA VAL A 56 8.76 -0.42 -4.90
C VAL A 56 9.17 -1.14 -3.61
N GLU A 57 10.32 -1.81 -3.59
CA GLU A 57 10.83 -2.46 -2.37
C GLU A 57 10.98 -1.47 -1.21
N GLN A 58 11.52 -0.27 -1.43
CA GLN A 58 11.67 0.74 -0.38
C GLN A 58 10.32 1.22 0.16
N ILE A 59 9.38 1.55 -0.72
CA ILE A 59 8.05 2.04 -0.34
C ILE A 59 7.27 0.94 0.38
N THR A 60 7.21 -0.25 -0.18
CA THR A 60 6.46 -1.38 0.39
C THR A 60 7.05 -1.81 1.73
N ASN A 61 8.38 -1.88 1.89
CA ASN A 61 9.00 -2.22 3.17
C ASN A 61 8.73 -1.16 4.25
N PHE A 62 8.81 0.13 3.91
CA PHE A 62 8.47 1.22 4.84
C PHE A 62 7.00 1.16 5.28
N ARG A 63 6.08 0.98 4.32
CA ARG A 63 4.65 0.89 4.64
C ARG A 63 4.36 -0.38 5.46
N LEU A 64 4.98 -1.52 5.12
CA LEU A 64 4.82 -2.78 5.85
C LEU A 64 5.32 -2.66 7.30
N SER A 65 6.49 -2.06 7.54
CA SER A 65 7.02 -1.91 8.91
C SER A 65 6.08 -1.06 9.78
N VAL A 66 5.55 0.05 9.25
CA VAL A 66 4.60 0.90 9.97
C VAL A 66 3.32 0.12 10.33
N VAL A 67 2.81 -0.72 9.43
CA VAL A 67 1.57 -1.47 9.64
C VAL A 67 1.77 -2.65 10.60
N GLU A 68 2.95 -3.26 10.61
CA GLU A 68 3.30 -4.31 11.55
C GLU A 68 3.49 -3.77 12.97
N GLU A 69 4.17 -2.62 13.11
CA GLU A 69 4.45 -1.97 14.41
C GLU A 69 3.21 -1.42 15.10
N ASN A 70 2.24 -0.92 14.34
CA ASN A 70 1.09 -0.17 14.88
C ASN A 70 -0.21 -0.99 14.71
N LYS A 71 -1.07 -0.94 15.73
CA LYS A 71 -2.39 -1.60 15.71
C LYS A 71 -3.54 -0.63 15.42
N ASP A 72 -3.32 0.65 15.70
CA ASP A 72 -4.30 1.71 15.55
C ASP A 72 -4.24 2.27 14.12
N GLU A 73 -5.37 2.23 13.41
CA GLU A 73 -5.51 2.71 12.02
C GLU A 73 -5.13 4.18 11.90
N ASP A 74 -5.60 5.02 12.83
CA ASP A 74 -5.32 6.46 12.81
C ASP A 74 -3.82 6.77 12.91
N VAL A 75 -3.08 5.94 13.66
CA VAL A 75 -1.63 6.08 13.81
C VAL A 75 -0.92 5.63 12.53
N ILE A 76 -1.39 4.56 11.89
CA ILE A 76 -0.86 4.07 10.61
C ILE A 76 -1.04 5.14 9.53
N GLU A 77 -2.25 5.70 9.40
CA GLU A 77 -2.57 6.73 8.39
C GLU A 77 -1.71 7.98 8.55
N ARG A 78 -1.55 8.46 9.79
CA ARG A 78 -0.69 9.61 10.07
C ARG A 78 0.79 9.35 9.79
N LYS A 79 1.27 8.14 10.08
CA LYS A 79 2.69 7.78 9.85
C LYS A 79 3.00 7.60 8.36
N ILE A 80 2.12 6.96 7.61
CA ILE A 80 2.29 6.75 6.16
C ILE A 80 1.99 8.03 5.38
N ASN A 81 1.05 8.84 5.87
CA ASN A 81 0.65 10.13 5.32
C ASN A 81 0.31 10.07 3.82
N CYS A 82 -0.46 9.05 3.41
CA CYS A 82 -0.81 8.79 2.02
C CYS A 82 -2.26 8.31 1.89
N GLY A 83 -3.18 9.00 2.58
CA GLY A 83 -4.61 8.66 2.58
C GLY A 83 -5.02 7.67 3.66
N GLN A 84 -6.22 7.11 3.52
CA GLN A 84 -6.81 6.10 4.39
C GLN A 84 -6.25 4.71 4.11
N LEU A 85 -6.39 3.76 5.05
CA LEU A 85 -5.97 2.37 4.83
C LEU A 85 -6.63 1.75 3.60
N GLU A 86 -7.91 2.04 3.34
CA GLU A 86 -8.64 1.54 2.19
C GLU A 86 -8.04 2.04 0.86
N GLU A 87 -7.61 3.30 0.80
CA GLU A 87 -6.92 3.85 -0.39
C GLU A 87 -5.54 3.19 -0.58
N LEU A 88 -4.84 2.89 0.53
CA LEU A 88 -3.57 2.17 0.47
C LEU A 88 -3.73 0.73 -0.03
N ILE A 89 -4.86 0.08 0.26
CA ILE A 89 -5.18 -1.24 -0.28
C ILE A 89 -5.34 -1.15 -1.79
N GLU A 90 -6.15 -0.22 -2.29
CA GLU A 90 -6.37 0.00 -3.72
C GLU A 90 -5.04 0.28 -4.44
N GLN A 91 -4.20 1.18 -3.90
CA GLN A 91 -2.86 1.44 -4.44
C GLN A 91 -1.99 0.19 -4.51
N ALA A 92 -2.05 -0.67 -3.48
CA ALA A 92 -1.24 -1.88 -3.44
C ALA A 92 -1.75 -2.96 -4.40
N GLU A 93 -3.06 -3.02 -4.65
CA GLU A 93 -3.67 -3.86 -5.68
C GLU A 93 -3.32 -3.36 -7.08
N ASP A 94 -3.40 -2.05 -7.31
CA ASP A 94 -2.98 -1.43 -8.57
C ASP A 94 -1.51 -1.73 -8.86
N GLU A 95 -0.63 -1.62 -7.86
CA GLU A 95 0.79 -1.96 -8.03
C GLU A 95 0.99 -3.42 -8.48
N LEU A 96 0.20 -4.37 -7.95
CA LEU A 96 0.24 -5.76 -8.40
C LEU A 96 -0.22 -5.92 -9.86
N THR A 97 -1.12 -5.07 -10.35
CA THR A 97 -1.52 -5.06 -11.77
C THR A 97 -0.47 -4.43 -12.67
N VAL A 98 0.30 -3.47 -12.15
CA VAL A 98 1.35 -2.76 -12.91
C VAL A 98 2.59 -3.63 -13.12
N ILE A 99 3.01 -4.42 -12.13
CA ILE A 99 4.21 -5.27 -12.24
C ILE A 99 4.24 -6.15 -13.51
N PRO A 100 3.19 -6.91 -13.88
CA PRO A 100 3.20 -7.70 -15.11
C PRO A 100 3.25 -6.84 -16.38
N VAL A 101 2.55 -5.69 -16.39
CA VAL A 101 2.60 -4.72 -17.50
C VAL A 101 4.01 -4.15 -17.66
N TYR A 102 4.65 -3.80 -16.53
CA TYR A 102 6.01 -3.30 -16.50
C TYR A 102 7.00 -4.32 -17.09
N LEU A 103 6.81 -5.61 -16.78
CA LEU A 103 7.59 -6.72 -17.32
C LEU A 103 7.35 -6.95 -18.82
N GLU A 104 6.08 -6.96 -19.25
CA GLU A 104 5.69 -7.20 -20.65
C GLU A 104 6.24 -6.13 -21.59
N HIS A 105 6.12 -4.86 -21.20
CA HIS A 105 6.56 -3.73 -22.01
C HIS A 105 8.03 -3.33 -21.82
N LYS A 106 8.74 -4.00 -20.90
CA LYS A 106 10.16 -3.72 -20.59
C LYS A 106 10.46 -2.23 -20.41
N LEU A 107 9.68 -1.57 -19.55
CA LEU A 107 9.70 -0.10 -19.38
C LEU A 107 11.03 0.46 -18.84
N TRP A 108 12.00 -0.40 -18.51
CA TRP A 108 13.37 -0.01 -18.15
C TRP A 108 14.29 0.19 -19.36
N GLU A 109 13.90 -0.25 -20.55
CA GLU A 109 14.65 -0.02 -21.77
C GLU A 109 14.58 1.46 -22.16
N SER A 110 15.65 1.98 -22.77
CA SER A 110 15.65 3.36 -23.26
C SER A 110 14.65 3.51 -24.41
N PRO A 111 13.98 4.68 -24.54
CA PRO A 111 13.08 4.92 -25.66
C PRO A 111 13.79 4.69 -27.00
N VAL A 112 13.17 3.93 -27.89
CA VAL A 112 13.62 3.84 -29.28
C VAL A 112 13.38 5.20 -29.93
N GLU A 113 14.37 5.75 -30.63
CA GLU A 113 14.21 7.03 -31.32
C GLU A 113 12.98 6.96 -32.24
N ALA A 114 12.10 7.97 -32.14
CA ALA A 114 10.99 8.08 -33.07
C ALA A 114 11.55 8.32 -34.47
N ASP A 115 11.30 7.39 -35.39
CA ASP A 115 11.60 7.58 -36.81
C ASP A 115 10.96 8.89 -37.27
N LYS A 116 11.80 9.84 -37.70
CA LYS A 116 11.41 11.17 -38.17
C LYS A 116 10.74 11.13 -39.53
#